data_AF-A0A7W8MRU3-F1
#
_entry.id   AF-A0A7W8MRU3-F1
#
_cell.length_a   1.000
_cell.length_b   1.000
_cell.length_c   1.000
_cell.angle_alpha   90.00
_cell.angle_beta   90.00
_cell.angle_gamma   90.00
#
_symmetry.space_group_name_H-M   'P 1'
#
loop_
_entity.id
_entity.type
_entity.pdbx_description
1 polymer ?
#
loop_
_entity_poly.entity_id
_entity_poly.type
_entity_poly.pdbx_seq_one_letter_code
_entity_poly.pdbx_strand_id
1 'polypeptide(L)' 'MAHDAHKKAAEHHEHAAKAHHAAAEHHAKGDHEAAHEHAVKAHEHSTQAHAHSTEAHQKSVAHQ' A
#
# COMPACT_ATOMS: atom_id res chain seq x y z
N MET A 1 -2.46 -19.30 -1.62
CA MET A 1 -3.58 -19.35 -2.59
C MET A 1 -3.88 -17.94 -3.10
N ALA A 2 -4.73 -17.76 -4.14
CA ALA A 2 -5.12 -16.44 -4.62
C ALA A 2 -5.78 -15.57 -3.52
N HIS A 3 -6.57 -16.21 -2.66
CA HIS A 3 -7.16 -15.59 -1.47
C HIS A 3 -6.12 -14.91 -0.55
N ASP A 4 -5.00 -15.58 -0.26
CA ASP A 4 -3.98 -15.03 0.64
C ASP A 4 -3.23 -13.86 -0.01
N ALA A 5 -3.04 -13.92 -1.32
CA ALA A 5 -2.45 -12.82 -2.09
C ALA A 5 -3.37 -11.58 -2.09
N HIS A 6 -4.69 -11.77 -2.23
CA HIS A 6 -5.66 -10.68 -2.07
C HIS A 6 -5.63 -10.06 -0.66
N LYS A 7 -5.55 -10.88 0.39
CA LYS A 7 -5.46 -10.37 1.77
C LYS A 7 -4.21 -9.51 1.98
N LYS A 8 -3.04 -10.01 1.56
CA LYS A 8 -1.78 -9.26 1.66
C LYS A 8 -1.82 -7.95 0.86
N ALA A 9 -2.37 -7.99 -0.35
CA ALA A 9 -2.55 -6.79 -1.15
C ALA A 9 -3.41 -5.74 -0.43
N ALA A 10 -4.53 -6.17 0.17
CA ALA A 10 -5.42 -5.30 0.93
C ALA A 10 -4.73 -4.71 2.17
N GLU A 11 -3.99 -5.51 2.94
CA GLU A 11 -3.25 -5.04 4.11
C GLU A 11 -2.24 -3.95 3.74
N HIS A 12 -1.46 -4.16 2.68
CA HIS A 12 -0.52 -3.14 2.19
C HIS A 12 -1.23 -1.89 1.65
N HIS A 13 -2.38 -2.02 0.97
CA HIS A 13 -3.17 -0.86 0.57
C HIS A 13 -3.69 -0.06 1.77
N GLU A 14 -4.13 -0.74 2.84
CA GLU A 14 -4.58 -0.07 4.06
C GLU A 14 -3.44 0.69 4.74
N HIS A 15 -2.25 0.08 4.85
CA HIS A 15 -1.07 0.75 5.37
C HIS A 15 -0.64 1.94 4.51
N ALA A 16 -0.67 1.80 3.17
CA ALA A 16 -0.37 2.89 2.25
C ALA A 16 -1.34 4.06 2.42
N ALA A 17 -2.64 3.79 2.51
CA ALA A 17 -3.66 4.82 2.72
C ALA A 17 -3.44 5.57 4.05
N LYS A 18 -3.21 4.82 5.14
CA LYS A 18 -2.89 5.41 6.46
C LYS A 18 -1.64 6.29 6.41
N ALA A 19 -0.58 5.83 5.74
CA ALA A 19 0.65 6.61 5.58
C ALA A 19 0.46 7.86 4.70
N HIS A 20 -0.34 7.79 3.64
CA HIS A 20 -0.72 8.97 2.85
C HIS A 20 -1.50 10.00 3.68
N HIS A 21 -2.45 9.55 4.51
CA HIS A 21 -3.17 10.44 5.42
C HIS A 21 -2.23 11.15 6.39
N ALA A 22 -1.34 10.40 7.06
CA ALA A 22 -0.34 10.97 7.96
C ALA A 22 0.57 11.98 7.23
N ALA A 23 1.06 11.65 6.04
CA ALA A 23 1.88 12.56 5.25
C ALA A 23 1.15 13.88 4.96
N ALA A 24 -0.13 13.83 4.58
CA ALA A 24 -0.95 15.00 4.34
C ALA A 24 -1.15 15.84 5.62
N GLU A 25 -1.37 15.20 6.77
CA GLU A 25 -1.48 15.87 8.06
C GLU A 25 -0.18 16.58 8.48
N HIS A 26 0.97 15.93 8.30
CA HIS A 26 2.28 16.54 8.58
C HIS A 26 2.59 17.70 7.62
N HIS A 27 2.28 17.54 6.33
CA HIS A 27 2.36 18.65 5.36
C HIS A 27 1.52 19.85 5.78
N ALA A 28 0.28 19.63 6.23
CA ALA A 28 -0.62 20.70 6.68
C ALA A 28 -0.10 21.42 7.94
N LYS A 29 0.70 20.74 8.77
CA LYS A 29 1.34 21.29 9.98
C LYS A 29 2.70 21.96 9.70
N GLY A 30 3.20 21.90 8.46
CA GLY A 30 4.51 22.43 8.07
C GLY A 30 5.70 21.49 8.39
N ASP A 31 5.42 20.27 8.83
CA ASP A 31 6.42 19.26 9.15
C ASP A 31 6.77 18.44 7.89
N HIS A 32 7.65 19.01 7.07
CA HIS A 32 8.00 18.41 5.78
C HIS A 32 8.83 17.13 5.90
N GLU A 33 9.62 16.98 6.97
CA GLU A 33 10.47 15.80 7.17
C GLU A 33 9.60 14.58 7.49
N ALA A 34 8.72 14.67 8.48
CA ALA A 34 7.81 13.57 8.80
C ALA A 34 6.84 13.27 7.64
N ALA A 35 6.39 14.30 6.92
CA ALA A 35 5.57 14.12 5.74
C ALA A 35 6.30 13.30 4.65
N HIS A 36 7.59 13.59 4.42
CA HIS A 36 8.42 12.84 3.48
C HIS A 36 8.59 11.39 3.90
N GLU A 37 8.89 11.12 5.18
CA GLU A 37 9.01 9.76 5.69
C GLU A 37 7.73 8.94 5.49
N HIS A 38 6.57 9.53 5.80
CA HIS A 38 5.28 8.89 5.60
C HIS A 38 4.98 8.68 4.11
N ALA A 39 5.35 9.63 3.24
CA ALA A 39 5.20 9.46 1.79
C ALA A 39 6.06 8.31 1.23
N VAL A 40 7.29 8.14 1.72
CA VAL A 40 8.16 7.00 1.34
C VAL A 40 7.52 5.67 1.77
N LYS A 41 7.06 5.57 3.02
CA LYS A 41 6.37 4.37 3.53
C LYS A 41 5.11 4.06 2.72
N ALA A 42 4.33 5.08 2.37
CA ALA A 42 3.13 4.93 1.55
C ALA A 42 3.46 4.39 0.15
N HIS A 43 4.53 4.88 -0.47
CA HIS A 43 4.98 4.41 -1.78
C HIS A 43 5.48 2.96 -1.73
N GLU A 44 6.24 2.59 -0.70
CA GLU A 44 6.74 1.22 -0.53
C GLU A 44 5.59 0.23 -0.35
N HIS A 45 4.62 0.55 0.51
CA HIS A 45 3.44 -0.29 0.70
C HIS A 45 2.57 -0.35 -0.56
N SER A 46 2.39 0.75 -1.29
CA SER A 46 1.65 0.73 -2.56
C SER A 46 2.30 -0.18 -3.60
N THR A 47 3.64 -0.19 -3.65
CA THR A 47 4.40 -1.07 -4.56
C THR A 47 4.20 -2.54 -4.20
N GLN A 48 4.28 -2.88 -2.92
CA GLN A 48 4.03 -4.25 -2.42
C GLN A 48 2.57 -4.66 -2.66
N ALA A 49 1.61 -3.77 -2.42
CA ALA A 49 0.20 -4.00 -2.66
C ALA A 49 -0.08 -4.29 -4.14
N HIS A 50 0.55 -3.54 -5.05
CA HIS A 50 0.42 -3.76 -6.50
C HIS A 50 1.00 -5.12 -6.93
N ALA A 51 2.17 -5.48 -6.41
CA ALA A 51 2.79 -6.78 -6.68
C ALA A 51 1.88 -7.94 -6.23
N HIS A 52 1.35 -7.87 -5.00
CA HIS A 52 0.42 -8.88 -4.49
C HIS A 52 -0.91 -8.89 -5.24
N SER A 53 -1.44 -7.73 -5.63
CA SER A 53 -2.66 -7.64 -6.45
C SER A 53 -2.48 -8.31 -7.81
N THR A 54 -1.33 -8.09 -8.44
CA THR A 54 -0.96 -8.72 -9.72
C THR A 54 -0.86 -10.23 -9.57
N GLU A 55 -0.17 -10.70 -8.52
CA GLU A 55 -0.07 -12.12 -8.21
C GLU A 55 -1.45 -12.75 -7.94
N ALA A 56 -2.29 -12.08 -7.16
CA ALA A 56 -3.64 -12.54 -6.83
C ALA A 56 -4.51 -12.65 -8.09
N HIS A 57 -4.42 -11.67 -8.98
CA HIS A 57 -5.11 -11.69 -10.27
C HIS A 57 -4.64 -12.88 -11.13
N GLN A 58 -3.33 -13.04 -11.31
CA GLN A 58 -2.76 -14.16 -12.07
C GLN A 58 -3.17 -15.52 -11.51
N LYS A 59 -3.09 -15.71 -10.18
CA LYS A 59 -3.49 -16.95 -9.51
C LYS A 59 -4.99 -17.22 -9.57
N SER A 60 -5.81 -16.17 -9.65
CA SER A 60 -7.27 -16.31 -9.81
C SER A 60 -7.64 -16.71 -11.24
N VAL A 61 -6.94 -16.18 -12.24
CA VAL A 61 -7.13 -16.55 -13.64
C VAL A 61 -6.61 -17.96 -13.92
N ALA A 62 -5.49 -18.37 -13.30
CA ALA A 62 -4.94 -19.71 -13.47
C ALA A 62 -5.72 -20.83 -12.75
N HIS A 63 -6.69 -20.48 -11.90
CA HIS A 63 -7.59 -21.42 -11.22
C HIS A 63 -9.01 -21.46 -11.85
N GLN A 64 -9.21 -20.85 -13.02
CA GLN A 64 -10.40 -21.10 -13.85
C GLN A 64 -10.30 -22.46 -14.54
#